data_AF-A0A124IT74-F1
#
_entry.id   AF-A0A124IT74-F1
#
_cell.length_a   1.000
_cell.length_b   1.000
_cell.length_c   1.000
_cell.angle_alpha   90.00
_cell.angle_beta   90.00
_cell.angle_gamma   90.00
#
_symmetry.space_group_name_H-M   'P 1'
#
loop_
_entity.id
_entity.type
_entity.pdbx_description
1 polymer ?
#
loop_
_entity_poly.entity_id
_entity_poly.type
_entity_poly.pdbx_seq_one_letter_code
_entity_poly.pdbx_strand_id
1 'polypeptide(L)' 'MPRCAVCGRDVNAARIAYIRGGIFVCDDCFPQYYVKEICRLVQRRLKGENPIACIYCKYRKICDEHISRTLKSLA' A
#
# COMPACT_ATOMS: atom_id res chain seq x y z
N MET A 1 -4.68 -20.18 -11.58
CA MET A 1 -4.63 -18.71 -11.67
C MET A 1 -3.74 -18.19 -10.55
N PRO A 2 -3.02 -17.07 -10.72
CA PRO A 2 -2.26 -16.48 -9.63
C PRO A 2 -3.20 -16.04 -8.51
N ARG A 3 -2.84 -16.40 -7.27
CA ARG A 3 -3.64 -16.10 -6.08
C ARG A 3 -3.15 -14.83 -5.42
N CYS A 4 -4.06 -13.90 -5.12
CA CYS A 4 -3.70 -12.65 -4.47
C CYS A 4 -3.19 -12.92 -3.05
N ALA A 5 -2.00 -12.40 -2.72
CA ALA A 5 -1.40 -12.54 -1.38
C ALA A 5 -2.17 -11.79 -0.28
N VAL A 6 -3.04 -10.83 -0.64
CA VAL A 6 -3.78 -10.00 0.31
C VAL A 6 -5.18 -10.54 0.57
N CYS A 7 -5.99 -10.74 -0.48
CA CYS A 7 -7.37 -11.23 -0.32
C CYS A 7 -7.53 -12.75 -0.52
N GLY A 8 -6.48 -13.46 -0.94
CA GLY A 8 -6.52 -14.90 -1.13
C GLY A 8 -7.38 -15.39 -2.29
N ARG A 9 -7.94 -14.50 -3.12
CA ARG A 9 -8.74 -14.87 -4.29
C ARG A 9 -7.85 -15.19 -5.50
N ASP A 10 -8.33 -16.08 -6.37
CA ASP A 10 -7.73 -16.28 -7.67
C ASP A 10 -7.97 -15.05 -8.56
N VAL A 11 -6.92 -14.58 -9.21
CA VAL A 11 -6.93 -13.33 -9.98
C VAL A 11 -6.59 -13.65 -11.44
N ASN A 12 -7.34 -13.05 -12.37
CA ASN A 12 -6.95 -13.05 -13.77
C ASN A 12 -5.67 -12.23 -13.93
N ALA A 13 -4.74 -12.67 -14.78
CA ALA A 13 -3.49 -11.96 -15.07
C ALA A 13 -3.72 -10.47 -15.41
N ALA A 14 -4.81 -10.14 -16.12
CA ALA A 14 -5.16 -8.76 -16.46
C ALA A 14 -5.51 -7.87 -15.26
N ARG A 15 -5.87 -8.45 -14.11
CA ARG A 15 -6.23 -7.73 -12.88
C ARG A 15 -5.11 -7.73 -11.84
N ILE A 16 -3.91 -8.19 -12.20
CA ILE A 16 -2.75 -8.12 -11.32
C ILE A 16 -2.15 -6.72 -11.42
N ALA A 17 -2.04 -6.04 -10.29
CA ALA A 17 -1.42 -4.72 -10.21
C ALA A 17 0.02 -4.74 -9.69
N TYR A 18 0.45 -5.85 -9.07
CA TYR A 18 1.80 -5.99 -8.56
C TYR A 18 2.30 -7.43 -8.57
N ILE A 19 3.54 -7.60 -9.01
CA ILE A 19 4.27 -8.86 -9.05
C ILE A 19 5.70 -8.60 -8.56
N ARG A 20 6.11 -9.26 -7.48
CA ARG A 20 7.52 -9.27 -7.05
C ARG A 20 7.82 -10.50 -6.22
N GLY A 21 8.82 -11.28 -6.63
CA GLY A 21 9.33 -12.42 -5.84
C GLY A 21 8.26 -13.44 -5.45
N GLY A 22 7.32 -13.76 -6.35
CA GLY A 22 6.22 -14.69 -6.09
C GLY A 22 5.01 -14.08 -5.37
N ILE A 23 5.08 -12.81 -4.95
CA ILE A 23 3.93 -12.09 -4.41
C ILE A 23 3.12 -11.49 -5.57
N PHE A 24 1.84 -11.85 -5.64
CA PHE A 24 0.86 -11.31 -6.58
C PHE A 24 -0.20 -10.53 -5.83
N VAL A 25 -0.51 -9.31 -6.27
CA VAL A 25 -1.58 -8.50 -5.67
C VAL A 25 -2.52 -7.97 -6.76
N CYS A 26 -3.82 -8.17 -6.56
CA CYS A 26 -4.83 -7.64 -7.48
C CYS A 26 -4.96 -6.12 -7.37
N ASP A 27 -5.50 -5.51 -8.42
CA ASP A 27 -5.86 -4.10 -8.50
C ASP A 27 -6.65 -3.58 -7.28
N ASP A 28 -7.61 -4.34 -6.78
CA ASP A 28 -8.44 -3.96 -5.63
C ASP A 28 -7.63 -3.87 -4.33
N CYS A 29 -6.66 -4.76 -4.15
CA CYS A 29 -5.86 -4.86 -2.93
C CYS A 29 -4.59 -4.00 -2.99
N PHE A 30 -4.11 -3.69 -4.20
CA PHE A 30 -2.83 -3.04 -4.38
C PHE A 30 -2.71 -1.66 -3.73
N PRO A 31 -3.73 -0.78 -3.71
CA PRO A 31 -3.61 0.51 -3.03
C PRO A 31 -3.27 0.36 -1.55
N GLN A 32 -3.96 -0.54 -0.84
CA GLN A 32 -3.68 -0.77 0.58
C GLN A 32 -2.34 -1.47 0.80
N TYR A 33 -2.00 -2.46 -0.04
CA TYR A 33 -0.72 -3.15 0.02
C TYR A 33 0.44 -2.18 -0.22
N TYR A 34 0.32 -1.30 -1.22
CA TYR A 34 1.31 -0.29 -1.52
C TYR A 34 1.56 0.63 -0.32
N VAL A 35 0.50 1.18 0.28
CA VAL A 35 0.62 2.10 1.41
C VAL A 35 1.32 1.46 2.60
N LYS A 36 1.00 0.20 2.93
CA LYS A 36 1.54 -0.50 4.09
C LYS A 36 2.96 -1.03 3.86
N GLU A 37 3.18 -1.70 2.73
CA GLU A 37 4.38 -2.51 2.50
C GLU A 37 5.43 -1.81 1.63
N ILE A 38 5.01 -0.99 0.66
CA ILE A 38 5.91 -0.45 -0.38
C ILE A 38 6.23 1.03 -0.15
N CYS A 39 5.27 1.82 0.34
CA CYS A 39 5.39 3.27 0.37
C CYS A 39 6.41 3.74 1.41
N ARG A 40 7.64 4.01 0.97
CA ARG A 40 8.73 4.50 1.82
C ARG A 40 8.39 5.81 2.54
N LEU A 41 7.59 6.69 1.95
CA LEU A 41 7.18 7.94 2.59
C LEU A 41 6.29 7.67 3.82
N VAL A 42 5.38 6.71 3.72
CA VAL A 42 4.56 6.27 4.86
C VAL A 42 5.45 5.73 5.97
N GLN A 43 6.39 4.84 5.63
CA GLN A 43 7.33 4.28 6.61
C GLN A 43 8.15 5.36 7.32
N ARG A 44 8.65 6.37 6.60
CA ARG A 44 9.39 7.50 7.19
C ARG A 44 8.50 8.36 8.09
N ARG A 45 7.27 8.66 7.67
CA ARG A 45 6.32 9.45 8.47
C ARG A 45 5.89 8.76 9.75
N LEU A 46 5.68 7.44 9.71
CA LEU A 46 5.39 6.66 10.92
C LEU A 46 6.57 6.64 11.91
N LYS A 47 7.81 6.84 11.44
CA LYS A 47 8.99 7.03 12.29
C LYS A 47 9.14 8.46 12.83
N GLY A 48 8.21 9.36 12.53
CA GLY A 48 8.27 10.77 12.94
C GLY A 48 9.04 11.68 12.00
N GLU A 49 9.55 11.18 10.87
CA GLU A 49 10.17 12.04 9.85
C GLU A 49 9.10 12.81 9.05
N ASN A 50 9.41 14.01 8.56
CA ASN A 50 8.47 14.80 7.75
C ASN A 50 8.96 15.01 6.30
N PRO A 51 9.04 13.95 5.47
CA PRO A 51 9.42 14.10 4.08
C PRO A 51 8.32 14.83 3.28
N ILE A 52 8.76 15.67 2.34
CA ILE A 52 7.88 16.34 1.38
C ILE A 52 7.14 15.28 0.56
N ALA A 53 5.81 15.30 0.60
CA ALA A 53 5.02 14.37 -0.19
C ALA A 53 5.07 14.72 -1.68
N CYS A 54 5.16 13.69 -2.52
CA CYS A 54 4.91 13.84 -3.95
C CYS A 54 3.44 14.20 -4.18
N ILE A 55 3.18 15.38 -4.77
CA ILE A 55 1.83 15.83 -5.09
C ILE A 55 1.12 14.96 -6.14
N TYR A 56 1.90 14.23 -6.95
CA TYR A 56 1.40 13.30 -7.97
C TYR A 56 1.22 11.86 -7.45
N CYS A 57 1.38 11.63 -6.15
CA CYS A 57 1.18 10.30 -5.60
C CYS A 57 -0.30 9.89 -5.71
N LYS A 58 -0.57 8.93 -6.60
CA LYS A 58 -1.90 8.37 -6.86
C LYS A 58 -2.62 7.91 -5.58
N TYR A 59 -1.88 7.45 -4.58
CA TYR A 59 -2.42 6.90 -3.34
C TYR A 59 -2.25 7.84 -2.13
N ARG A 60 -1.99 9.13 -2.34
CA ARG A 60 -1.75 10.12 -1.27
C ARG A 60 -2.82 10.09 -0.19
N LYS A 61 -4.10 10.11 -0.58
CA LYS A 61 -5.22 10.08 0.37
C LYS A 61 -5.19 8.85 1.29
N ILE A 62 -4.94 7.68 0.72
CA ILE A 62 -4.86 6.40 1.46
C ILE A 62 -3.64 6.40 2.39
N CYS A 63 -2.51 6.96 1.95
CA CYS A 63 -1.32 7.12 2.79
C CYS A 63 -1.62 8.00 4.01
N ASP A 64 -2.20 9.18 3.80
CA ASP A 64 -2.49 10.14 4.86
C ASP A 64 -3.52 9.57 5.86
N GLU A 65 -4.56 8.87 5.36
CA GLU A 65 -5.53 8.15 6.21
C GLU A 65 -4.87 7.04 7.04
N HIS A 66 -3.99 6.24 6.44
CA HIS A 66 -3.27 5.18 7.14
C HIS A 66 -2.38 5.74 8.24
N ILE A 67 -1.60 6.79 7.95
CA ILE A 67 -0.73 7.44 8.92
C ILE A 67 -1.55 8.00 10.08
N SER A 68 -2.63 8.75 9.80
CA SER A 68 -3.47 9.33 10.83
C SER A 68 -4.05 8.27 11.77
N ARG A 69 -4.54 7.16 11.21
CA ARG A 69 -5.09 6.05 12.00
C ARG A 69 -4.01 5.36 12.85
N THR A 70 -2.87 5.05 12.25
CA THR A 70 -1.79 4.33 12.94
C THR A 70 -1.21 5.17 14.08
N LEU A 71 -0.99 6.47 13.86
CA LEU A 71 -0.50 7.36 14.92
C LEU A 71 -1.52 7.52 16.05
N LYS A 72 -2.82 7.59 15.73
CA LYS A 72 -3.88 7.63 16.75
C LYS A 72 -3.94 6.37 17.60
N SER A 73 -3.67 5.19 17.03
CA SER A 73 -3.66 3.94 17.79
C SER A 73 -2.41 3.74 18.67
N LEU A 74 -1.39 4.59 18.49
CA LEU A 74 -0.15 4.56 19.27
C LEU A 74 -0.14 5.61 20.40
N ALA A 75 -1.14 6.49 20.44
CA ALA A 75 -1.36 7.50 21.48
C ALA A 75 -2.31 6.96 22.56
#